data_AF-A0A2V8M2D6-F1
#
_entry.id   AF-A0A2V8M2D6-F1
#
_cell.length_a   1.000
_cell.length_b   1.000
_cell.length_c   1.000
_cell.angle_alpha   90.00
_cell.angle_beta   90.00
_cell.angle_gamma   90.00
#
_symmetry.space_group_name_H-M   'P 1'
#
loop_
_entity.id
_entity.type
_entity.pdbx_description
1 polymer ?
#
loop_
_entity_poly.entity_id
_entity_poly.type
_entity_poly.pdbx_seq_one_letter_code
_entity_poly.pdbx_strand_id
1 'polypeptide(L)'
;IESEHFLLGLLKEDNSVVLRFAPDWPSFKEIVREITNRVTIAEKLAASVDLPLSNECTHILRYAREEAELMSHRNISTEHLLLGMLRETNSLAAEILRAHGLSLVPTREQIGLGPEPQDVRKPPQLPEAGCVPDPETAMRIAEAVWIPLYGEDVVKQQRPLQADLTASVWTVRGSPPPEQAAETLVAVISRTDGRILKVGTSVFRREFPGQQLP
;
A
#
# COMPACT_ATOMS: atom_id res chain seq x y z
N ILE A 1 -2.08 -26.91 -5.87
CA ILE A 1 -1.84 -25.52 -6.32
C ILE A 1 -0.57 -25.55 -7.13
N GLU A 2 -0.66 -25.12 -8.39
CA GLU A 2 0.42 -25.15 -9.36
C GLU A 2 1.11 -23.77 -9.50
N SER A 3 2.29 -23.76 -10.11
CA SER A 3 3.17 -22.57 -10.18
C SER A 3 2.53 -21.33 -10.80
N GLU A 4 1.64 -21.48 -11.79
CA GLU A 4 0.95 -20.36 -12.45
C GLU A 4 0.02 -19.59 -11.49
N HIS A 5 -0.48 -20.26 -10.45
CA HIS A 5 -1.28 -19.60 -9.42
C HIS A 5 -0.42 -18.73 -8.51
N PHE A 6 0.86 -19.08 -8.30
CA PHE A 6 1.81 -18.20 -7.61
C PHE A 6 2.11 -16.95 -8.43
N LEU A 7 2.30 -17.11 -9.75
CA LEU A 7 2.48 -15.97 -10.65
C LEU A 7 1.25 -15.05 -10.63
N LEU A 8 0.05 -15.60 -10.79
CA LEU A 8 -1.19 -14.82 -10.72
C LEU A 8 -1.38 -14.15 -9.35
N GLY A 9 -1.03 -14.84 -8.26
CA GLY A 9 -1.04 -14.30 -6.90
C GLY A 9 -0.08 -13.11 -6.77
N LEU A 10 1.16 -13.26 -7.24
CA LEU A 10 2.17 -12.20 -7.24
C LEU A 10 1.68 -10.97 -8.00
N LEU A 11 1.19 -11.14 -9.24
CA LEU A 11 0.72 -10.02 -10.07
C LEU A 11 -0.51 -9.31 -9.49
N LYS A 12 -1.34 -10.03 -8.74
CA LYS A 12 -2.52 -9.46 -8.08
C LYS A 12 -2.15 -8.64 -6.85
N GLU A 13 -1.16 -9.09 -6.08
CA GLU A 13 -0.68 -8.39 -4.88
C GLU A 13 0.19 -7.19 -5.26
N ASP A 14 1.17 -7.39 -6.15
CA ASP A 14 2.16 -6.39 -6.52
C ASP A 14 2.66 -6.62 -7.95
N ASN A 15 2.02 -5.96 -8.92
CA ASN A 15 2.47 -5.99 -10.31
C ASN A 15 3.73 -5.13 -10.55
N SER A 16 4.09 -4.23 -9.62
CA SER A 16 5.24 -3.34 -9.81
C SER A 16 6.56 -4.13 -9.80
N VAL A 17 6.57 -5.26 -9.09
CA VAL A 17 7.73 -6.15 -9.00
C VAL A 17 8.19 -6.66 -10.35
N VAL A 18 7.27 -7.00 -11.28
CA VAL A 18 7.64 -7.48 -12.62
C VAL A 18 7.92 -6.33 -13.58
N LEU A 19 7.15 -5.24 -13.49
CA LEU A 19 7.30 -4.07 -14.37
C LEU A 19 8.67 -3.40 -14.24
N ARG A 20 9.29 -3.51 -13.07
CA ARG A 20 10.66 -3.03 -12.81
C ARG A 20 11.71 -3.71 -13.69
N PHE A 21 11.48 -4.95 -14.11
CA PHE A 21 12.44 -5.75 -14.91
C PHE A 21 11.97 -6.00 -16.34
N ALA A 22 10.66 -5.97 -16.59
CA ALA A 22 10.05 -6.09 -17.90
C ALA A 22 9.06 -4.93 -18.12
N PRO A 23 9.51 -3.79 -18.66
CA PRO A 23 8.64 -2.63 -18.89
C PRO A 23 7.48 -2.91 -19.85
N ASP A 24 7.70 -3.81 -20.81
CA ASP A 24 6.69 -4.25 -21.80
C ASP A 24 5.83 -5.42 -21.29
N TRP A 25 5.79 -5.66 -19.97
CA TRP A 25 5.04 -6.77 -19.38
C TRP A 25 3.53 -6.69 -19.71
N PRO A 26 2.89 -7.79 -20.14
CA PRO A 26 1.47 -7.79 -20.52
C PRO A 26 0.52 -7.47 -19.37
N SER A 27 -0.70 -7.08 -19.70
CA SER A 27 -1.75 -6.89 -18.70
C SER A 27 -2.10 -8.21 -17.99
N PHE A 28 -2.61 -8.12 -16.76
CA PHE A 28 -3.06 -9.29 -16.00
C PHE A 28 -4.02 -10.19 -16.80
N LYS A 29 -4.92 -9.59 -17.58
CA LYS A 29 -5.88 -10.32 -18.42
C LYS A 29 -5.18 -11.10 -19.55
N GLU A 30 -4.11 -10.56 -20.11
CA GLU A 30 -3.33 -11.23 -21.15
C GLU A 30 -2.53 -12.41 -20.59
N ILE A 31 -1.95 -12.25 -19.40
CA ILE A 31 -1.27 -13.34 -18.70
C ILE A 31 -2.26 -14.46 -18.33
N VAL A 32 -3.45 -14.12 -17.81
CA VAL A 32 -4.50 -15.11 -17.53
C VAL A 32 -4.90 -15.86 -18.81
N ARG A 33 -5.04 -15.15 -19.92
CA ARG A 33 -5.35 -15.76 -21.23
C ARG A 33 -4.23 -16.69 -21.68
N GLU A 34 -2.98 -16.26 -21.54
CA GLU A 34 -1.79 -17.07 -21.87
C GLU A 34 -1.74 -18.36 -21.06
N ILE A 35 -1.94 -18.28 -19.74
CA ILE A 35 -2.01 -19.44 -18.85
C ILE A 35 -3.15 -20.37 -19.25
N THR A 36 -4.35 -19.82 -19.46
CA THR A 36 -5.53 -20.61 -19.83
C THR A 36 -5.36 -21.35 -21.16
N ASN A 37 -4.56 -20.80 -22.08
CA ASN A 37 -4.25 -21.45 -23.36
C ASN A 37 -3.23 -22.60 -23.22
N ARG A 38 -2.45 -22.61 -22.14
CA ARG A 38 -1.42 -23.62 -21.87
C ARG A 38 -1.90 -24.72 -20.89
N VAL A 39 -2.85 -24.40 -20.01
CA VAL A 39 -3.44 -25.32 -19.03
C VAL A 39 -4.67 -26.03 -19.62
N THR A 40 -4.75 -27.34 -19.43
CA THR A 40 -5.85 -28.16 -19.95
C THR A 40 -7.10 -28.10 -19.07
N ILE A 41 -8.27 -28.41 -19.65
CA ILE A 41 -9.56 -28.41 -18.93
C ILE A 41 -9.57 -29.40 -17.74
N ALA A 42 -8.77 -30.48 -17.79
CA ALA A 42 -8.66 -31.46 -16.72
C ALA A 42 -8.04 -30.88 -15.44
N GLU A 43 -7.03 -30.01 -15.57
CA GLU A 43 -6.39 -29.31 -14.44
C GLU A 43 -7.34 -28.26 -13.82
N LYS A 44 -8.24 -27.69 -14.64
CA LYS A 44 -9.23 -26.69 -14.21
C LYS A 44 -10.34 -27.26 -13.31
N LEU A 45 -10.64 -28.55 -13.40
CA LEU A 45 -11.70 -29.23 -12.63
C LEU A 45 -11.23 -29.69 -11.23
N ALA A 46 -9.93 -29.86 -11.03
CA ALA A 46 -9.38 -30.28 -9.74
C ALA A 46 -9.44 -29.16 -8.67
N ALA A 47 -9.60 -27.90 -9.07
CA ALA A 47 -9.55 -26.68 -8.25
C ALA A 47 -10.66 -26.50 -7.17
N SER A 48 -11.47 -27.52 -6.90
CA SER A 48 -12.62 -27.45 -5.96
C SER A 48 -12.40 -28.20 -4.63
N VAL A 49 -11.21 -28.73 -4.38
CA VAL A 49 -10.83 -29.45 -3.14
C VAL A 49 -9.55 -28.84 -2.59
N ASP A 50 -9.30 -28.93 -1.27
CA ASP A 50 -8.02 -28.59 -0.61
C ASP A 50 -6.85 -29.29 -1.33
N LEU A 51 -6.35 -28.61 -2.35
CA LEU A 51 -5.31 -29.13 -3.23
C LEU A 51 -3.98 -28.89 -2.56
N PRO A 52 -3.19 -29.94 -2.28
CA PRO A 52 -1.83 -29.76 -1.79
C PRO A 52 -1.03 -28.88 -2.77
N LEU A 53 -0.04 -28.16 -2.24
CA LEU A 53 0.94 -27.48 -3.08
C LEU A 53 1.63 -28.53 -3.96
N SER A 54 1.85 -28.21 -5.23
CA SER A 54 2.67 -29.03 -6.10
C SER A 54 4.13 -29.04 -5.61
N ASN A 55 4.92 -29.99 -6.11
CA ASN A 55 6.33 -30.11 -5.72
C ASN A 55 7.14 -28.87 -6.13
N GLU A 56 6.87 -28.34 -7.33
CA GLU A 56 7.52 -27.14 -7.83
C GLU A 56 7.10 -25.89 -7.03
N CYS A 57 5.85 -25.79 -6.56
CA CYS A 57 5.46 -24.72 -5.63
C CYS A 57 6.23 -24.79 -4.31
N THR A 58 6.43 -25.99 -3.78
CA THR A 58 7.23 -26.21 -2.56
C THR A 58 8.68 -25.77 -2.78
N HIS A 59 9.26 -26.08 -3.95
CA HIS A 59 10.59 -25.61 -4.32
C HIS A 59 10.67 -24.10 -4.46
N ILE A 60 9.69 -23.47 -5.12
CA ILE A 60 9.62 -22.01 -5.29
C ILE A 60 9.64 -21.32 -3.93
N LEU A 61 8.85 -21.78 -2.95
CA LEU A 61 8.85 -21.21 -1.59
C LEU A 61 10.19 -21.41 -0.88
N ARG A 62 10.82 -22.58 -1.04
CA ARG A 62 12.16 -22.84 -0.48
C ARG A 62 13.20 -21.92 -1.10
N TYR A 63 13.21 -21.78 -2.42
CA TYR A 63 14.11 -20.87 -3.12
C TYR A 63 13.88 -19.43 -2.71
N ALA A 64 12.63 -18.97 -2.62
CA ALA A 64 12.32 -17.63 -2.13
C ALA A 64 12.89 -17.37 -0.74
N ARG A 65 12.81 -18.35 0.17
CA ARG A 65 13.48 -18.25 1.48
C ARG A 65 15.00 -18.16 1.37
N GLU A 66 15.62 -19.01 0.57
CA GLU A 66 17.07 -18.97 0.34
C GLU A 66 17.52 -17.62 -0.24
N GLU A 67 16.76 -17.02 -1.16
CA GLU A 67 17.07 -15.68 -1.71
C GLU A 67 16.97 -14.59 -0.63
N ALA A 68 15.96 -14.65 0.24
CA ALA A 68 15.83 -13.73 1.36
C ALA A 68 17.03 -13.85 2.33
N GLU A 69 17.44 -15.08 2.65
CA GLU A 69 18.59 -15.37 3.51
C GLU A 69 19.90 -14.88 2.88
N LEU A 70 20.11 -15.11 1.58
CA LEU A 70 21.27 -14.64 0.84
C LEU A 70 21.39 -13.10 0.87
N MET A 71 20.25 -12.41 0.85
CA MET A 71 20.18 -10.95 0.94
C MET A 71 20.15 -10.43 2.38
N SER A 72 20.22 -11.32 3.39
CA SER A 72 20.07 -10.97 4.81
C SER A 72 18.75 -10.25 5.15
N HIS A 73 17.71 -10.47 4.34
CA HIS A 73 16.38 -9.94 4.57
C HIS A 73 15.62 -10.82 5.56
N ARG A 74 15.00 -10.20 6.58
CA ARG A 74 14.31 -10.95 7.65
C ARG A 74 13.02 -11.64 7.20
N ASN A 75 12.42 -11.15 6.11
CA ASN A 75 11.13 -11.60 5.60
C ASN A 75 11.22 -11.97 4.12
N ILE A 76 10.40 -12.92 3.71
CA ILE A 76 10.19 -13.25 2.29
C ILE A 76 9.24 -12.19 1.70
N SER A 77 9.68 -11.49 0.65
CA SER A 77 8.91 -10.48 -0.07
C SER A 77 8.46 -11.02 -1.44
N THR A 78 7.67 -10.22 -2.16
CA THR A 78 7.26 -10.49 -3.55
C THR A 78 8.46 -10.64 -4.49
N GLU A 79 9.54 -9.88 -4.26
CA GLU A 79 10.81 -9.98 -4.99
C GLU A 79 11.50 -11.34 -4.78
N HIS A 80 11.56 -11.83 -3.53
CA HIS A 80 12.12 -13.15 -3.25
C HIS A 80 11.28 -14.26 -3.89
N LEU A 81 9.95 -14.13 -3.87
CA LEU A 81 9.06 -15.08 -4.52
C LEU A 81 9.26 -15.10 -6.04
N LEU A 82 9.43 -13.93 -6.67
CA LEU A 82 9.77 -13.81 -8.09
C LEU A 82 11.08 -14.53 -8.42
N LEU A 83 12.13 -14.33 -7.61
CA LEU A 83 13.41 -15.05 -7.77
C LEU A 83 13.25 -16.56 -7.58
N GLY A 84 12.43 -16.98 -6.62
CA GLY A 84 12.08 -18.39 -6.41
C GLY A 84 11.41 -19.02 -7.64
N MET A 85 10.47 -18.31 -8.28
CA MET A 85 9.85 -18.73 -9.54
C MET A 85 10.86 -18.80 -10.69
N LEU A 86 11.72 -17.79 -10.84
CA LEU A 86 12.75 -17.79 -11.89
C LEU A 86 13.79 -18.91 -11.71
N ARG A 87 14.05 -19.34 -10.47
CA ARG A 87 14.97 -20.42 -10.11
C ARG A 87 14.38 -21.82 -10.33
N GLU A 88 13.08 -21.98 -10.18
CA GLU A 88 12.37 -23.24 -10.52
C GLU A 88 12.17 -23.34 -12.04
N THR A 89 13.22 -23.81 -12.74
CA THR A 89 13.32 -23.75 -14.21
C THR A 89 12.26 -24.56 -14.95
N ASN A 90 11.66 -25.54 -14.28
CA ASN A 90 10.72 -26.51 -14.87
C ASN A 90 9.29 -26.21 -14.40
N SER A 91 8.89 -24.94 -14.45
CA SER A 91 7.56 -24.50 -14.05
C SER A 91 6.95 -23.58 -15.11
N LEU A 92 5.63 -23.65 -15.25
CA LEU A 92 4.89 -22.78 -16.18
C LEU A 92 5.09 -21.30 -15.82
N ALA A 93 5.16 -20.96 -14.53
CA ALA A 93 5.48 -19.61 -14.09
C ALA A 93 6.84 -19.13 -14.62
N ALA A 94 7.89 -19.94 -14.49
CA ALA A 94 9.22 -19.60 -15.00
C ALA A 94 9.24 -19.44 -16.52
N GLU A 95 8.52 -20.30 -17.25
CA GLU A 95 8.40 -20.20 -18.70
C GLU A 95 7.75 -18.89 -19.14
N ILE A 96 6.64 -18.50 -18.51
CA ILE A 96 5.94 -17.25 -18.82
C ILE A 96 6.84 -16.05 -18.48
N LEU A 97 7.45 -16.03 -17.30
CA LEU A 97 8.35 -14.93 -16.88
C LEU A 97 9.51 -14.75 -17.87
N ARG A 98 10.12 -15.85 -18.33
CA ARG A 98 11.22 -15.83 -19.31
C ARG A 98 10.77 -15.45 -20.71
N ALA A 99 9.58 -15.89 -21.13
CA ALA A 99 9.00 -15.50 -22.42
C ALA A 99 8.81 -13.98 -22.52
N HIS A 100 8.61 -13.30 -21.38
CA HIS A 100 8.48 -11.84 -21.29
C HIS A 100 9.77 -11.16 -20.80
N GLY A 101 10.93 -11.81 -20.96
CA GLY A 101 12.25 -11.18 -20.81
C GLY A 101 12.87 -11.19 -19.41
N LEU A 102 12.21 -11.77 -18.40
CA LEU A 102 12.83 -11.89 -17.07
C LEU A 102 13.81 -13.06 -17.02
N SER A 103 14.94 -12.84 -16.35
CA SER A 103 15.94 -13.88 -16.11
C SER A 103 16.54 -13.75 -14.71
N LEU A 104 16.87 -14.89 -14.11
CA LEU A 104 17.22 -14.98 -12.69
C LEU A 104 18.38 -14.07 -12.30
N VAL A 105 19.49 -14.11 -13.04
CA VAL A 105 20.74 -13.42 -12.70
C VAL A 105 20.58 -11.90 -12.65
N PRO A 106 20.17 -11.21 -13.74
CA PRO A 106 20.05 -9.75 -13.70
C PRO A 106 18.95 -9.29 -12.75
N THR A 107 17.87 -10.06 -12.60
CA THR A 107 16.79 -9.76 -11.65
C THR A 107 17.33 -9.80 -10.21
N ARG A 108 18.11 -10.84 -9.86
CA ARG A 108 18.72 -10.97 -8.54
C ARG A 108 19.70 -9.84 -8.24
N GLU A 109 20.57 -9.51 -9.20
CA GLU A 109 21.56 -8.43 -9.04
C GLU A 109 20.87 -7.09 -8.75
N GLN A 110 19.83 -6.75 -9.51
CA GLN A 110 19.11 -5.49 -9.34
C GLN A 110 18.26 -5.45 -8.06
N ILE A 111 17.73 -6.58 -7.59
CA ILE A 111 17.08 -6.67 -6.26
C ILE A 111 18.10 -6.49 -5.14
N GLY A 112 19.27 -7.13 -5.24
CA GLY A 112 20.34 -7.01 -4.23
C GLY A 112 20.94 -5.62 -4.10
N LEU A 113 20.77 -4.75 -5.11
CA LEU A 113 21.14 -3.33 -5.05
C LEU A 113 20.04 -2.45 -4.42
N GLY A 114 18.83 -2.98 -4.22
CA GLY A 114 17.71 -2.28 -3.61
C GLY A 114 17.83 -2.18 -2.09
N PRO A 115 17.12 -1.22 -1.45
CA PRO A 115 17.01 -1.19 0.01
C PRO A 115 16.28 -2.44 0.52
N GLU A 116 16.56 -2.85 1.77
CA GLU A 116 15.81 -3.93 2.42
C GLU A 116 14.30 -3.63 2.33
N PRO A 117 13.48 -4.60 1.87
CA PRO A 117 12.03 -4.46 1.89
C PRO A 117 11.58 -4.04 3.27
N GLN A 118 10.80 -2.95 3.37
CA GLN A 118 10.32 -2.47 4.66
C GLN A 118 9.61 -3.62 5.40
N ASP A 119 10.05 -3.93 6.62
CA ASP A 119 9.33 -4.90 7.45
C ASP A 119 7.95 -4.30 7.74
N VAL A 120 6.92 -4.79 7.04
CA VAL A 120 5.54 -4.33 7.18
C VAL A 120 5.02 -4.48 8.62
N ARG A 121 5.68 -5.31 9.44
CA ARG A 121 5.38 -5.47 10.88
C ARG A 121 6.04 -4.40 11.74
N LYS A 122 7.07 -3.72 11.26
CA LYS A 122 7.67 -2.59 11.95
C LYS A 122 6.84 -1.35 11.59
N PRO A 123 6.18 -0.70 12.56
CA PRO A 123 5.45 0.52 12.28
C PRO A 123 6.36 1.52 11.57
N PRO A 124 5.84 2.30 10.60
CA PRO A 124 6.62 3.32 9.95
C PRO A 124 7.25 4.22 11.03
N GLN A 125 8.55 4.46 10.89
CA GLN A 125 9.24 5.39 11.79
C GLN A 125 8.71 6.78 11.48
N LEU A 126 7.90 7.32 12.38
CA LEU A 126 7.36 8.65 12.25
C LEU A 126 8.47 9.68 12.53
N PRO A 127 8.47 10.84 11.85
CA PRO A 127 9.40 11.92 12.15
C PRO A 127 9.30 12.33 13.62
N GLU A 128 10.42 12.64 14.28
CA GLU A 128 10.42 13.12 15.68
C GLU A 128 9.63 14.44 15.84
N ALA A 129 9.62 15.27 14.78
CA ALA A 129 8.82 16.49 14.72
C ALA A 129 7.30 16.22 14.60
N GLY A 130 6.89 14.97 14.38
CA GLY A 130 5.54 14.55 14.00
C GLY A 130 5.30 14.68 12.49
N CYS A 131 4.34 13.91 11.96
CA CYS A 131 3.91 13.98 10.56
C CYS A 131 3.28 15.32 10.16
N VAL A 132 2.80 16.12 11.13
CA VAL A 132 2.24 17.45 10.91
C VAL A 132 2.97 18.46 11.78
N PRO A 133 4.18 18.89 11.37
CA PRO A 133 5.10 19.59 12.27
C PRO A 133 4.70 21.05 12.53
N ASP A 134 3.96 21.68 11.63
CA ASP A 134 3.66 23.12 11.65
C ASP A 134 2.19 23.43 11.30
N PRO A 135 1.71 24.66 11.59
CA PRO A 135 0.33 25.07 11.31
C PRO A 135 -0.03 25.05 9.82
N GLU A 136 0.92 25.34 8.93
CA GLU A 136 0.68 25.40 7.49
C GLU A 136 0.37 24.01 6.94
N THR A 137 1.14 23.01 7.34
CA THR A 137 0.90 21.60 7.01
C THR A 137 -0.47 21.16 7.53
N ALA A 138 -0.85 21.53 8.75
CA ALA A 138 -2.16 21.22 9.30
C ALA A 138 -3.30 21.84 8.48
N MET A 139 -3.16 23.12 8.09
CA MET A 139 -4.15 23.82 7.24
C MET A 139 -4.29 23.17 5.87
N ARG A 140 -3.18 22.79 5.22
CA ARG A 140 -3.21 22.10 3.92
C ARG A 140 -3.89 20.74 4.00
N ILE A 141 -3.64 19.99 5.07
CA ILE A 141 -4.33 18.71 5.31
C ILE A 141 -5.84 18.95 5.50
N ALA A 142 -6.22 19.96 6.28
CA ALA A 142 -7.63 20.30 6.48
C ALA A 142 -8.33 20.66 5.16
N GLU A 143 -7.71 21.48 4.31
CA GLU A 143 -8.24 21.81 2.98
C GLU A 143 -8.38 20.56 2.11
N ALA A 144 -7.36 19.70 2.06
CA ALA A 144 -7.39 18.46 1.28
C ALA A 144 -8.51 17.50 1.75
N VAL A 145 -8.83 17.51 3.04
CA VAL A 145 -9.93 16.73 3.60
C VAL A 145 -11.29 17.37 3.32
N TRP A 146 -11.39 18.70 3.37
CA TRP A 146 -12.66 19.40 3.17
C TRP A 146 -13.10 19.50 1.71
N ILE A 147 -12.19 19.68 0.75
CA ILE A 147 -12.53 19.82 -0.68
C ILE A 147 -13.42 18.67 -1.19
N PRO A 148 -13.10 17.38 -0.98
CA PRO A 148 -13.96 16.29 -1.44
C PRO A 148 -15.27 16.18 -0.64
N LEU A 149 -15.33 16.72 0.59
CA LEU A 149 -16.52 16.63 1.46
C LEU A 149 -17.53 17.76 1.23
N TYR A 150 -17.04 18.98 0.98
CA TYR A 150 -17.84 20.21 0.96
C TYR A 150 -17.72 20.99 -0.35
N GLY A 151 -16.76 20.64 -1.22
CA GLY A 151 -16.49 21.35 -2.47
C GLY A 151 -15.52 22.53 -2.29
N GLU A 152 -14.80 22.88 -3.35
CA GLU A 152 -13.77 23.93 -3.32
C GLU A 152 -14.31 25.31 -2.94
N ASP A 153 -15.48 25.68 -3.43
CA ASP A 153 -16.04 27.03 -3.23
C ASP A 153 -16.40 27.27 -1.77
N VAL A 154 -16.92 26.26 -1.09
CA VAL A 154 -17.22 26.30 0.34
C VAL A 154 -15.93 26.45 1.14
N VAL A 155 -14.88 25.70 0.78
CA VAL A 155 -13.57 25.78 1.47
C VAL A 155 -12.91 27.14 1.27
N LYS A 156 -13.00 27.74 0.07
CA LYS A 156 -12.47 29.09 -0.19
C LYS A 156 -13.11 30.16 0.70
N GLN A 157 -14.39 30.02 1.02
CA GLN A 157 -15.12 30.96 1.90
C GLN A 157 -14.70 30.88 3.37
N GLN A 158 -14.04 29.79 3.79
CA GLN A 158 -13.55 29.62 5.16
C GLN A 158 -12.32 30.46 5.49
N ARG A 159 -11.73 31.17 4.51
CA ARG A 159 -10.50 31.93 4.70
C ARG A 159 -10.74 33.24 5.48
N PRO A 160 -9.82 33.63 6.37
CA PRO A 160 -8.55 32.96 6.68
C PRO A 160 -8.73 31.71 7.57
N LEU A 161 -7.88 30.71 7.34
CA LEU A 161 -7.82 29.53 8.21
C LEU A 161 -6.97 29.83 9.44
N GLN A 162 -7.34 29.23 10.57
CA GLN A 162 -6.58 29.27 11.81
C GLN A 162 -6.27 27.86 12.27
N ALA A 163 -5.06 27.62 12.75
CA ALA A 163 -4.63 26.33 13.28
C ALA A 163 -4.01 26.51 14.66
N ASP A 164 -4.62 25.89 15.67
CA ASP A 164 -4.14 25.90 17.05
C ASP A 164 -3.63 24.51 17.44
N LEU A 165 -2.45 24.43 18.05
CA LEU A 165 -1.89 23.18 18.58
C LEU A 165 -2.15 23.07 20.08
N THR A 166 -2.76 21.97 20.51
CA THR A 166 -2.92 21.65 21.94
C THR A 166 -2.72 20.15 22.15
N ALA A 167 -1.84 19.77 23.10
CA ALA A 167 -1.58 18.37 23.45
C ALA A 167 -1.31 17.46 22.23
N SER A 168 -0.43 17.89 21.31
CA SER A 168 -0.09 17.17 20.06
C SER A 168 -1.26 16.97 19.10
N VAL A 169 -2.30 17.80 19.20
CA VAL A 169 -3.46 17.80 18.31
C VAL A 169 -3.64 19.19 17.71
N TRP A 170 -3.63 19.26 16.38
CA TRP A 170 -3.98 20.45 15.62
C TRP A 170 -5.50 20.57 15.51
N THR A 171 -6.03 21.73 15.84
CA THR A 171 -7.41 22.12 15.51
C THR A 171 -7.37 23.21 14.46
N VAL A 172 -7.80 22.87 13.24
CA VAL A 172 -7.91 23.81 12.13
C VAL A 172 -9.36 24.25 11.99
N ARG A 173 -9.59 25.56 11.92
CA ARG A 173 -10.91 26.15 11.73
C ARG A 173 -10.91 27.22 10.65
N GLY A 174 -12.03 27.31 9.94
CA GLY A 174 -12.34 28.49 9.13
C GLY A 174 -12.57 29.73 9.98
N SER A 175 -12.47 30.91 9.38
CA SER A 175 -12.95 32.17 9.94
C SER A 175 -13.76 32.93 8.88
N PRO A 176 -14.88 32.36 8.40
CA PRO A 176 -15.72 33.01 7.39
C PRO A 176 -16.36 34.30 7.94
N PRO A 177 -16.85 35.19 7.06
CA PRO A 177 -17.56 36.41 7.48
C PRO A 177 -18.75 36.11 8.42
N PRO A 178 -19.14 37.07 9.29
CA PRO A 178 -20.18 36.86 10.31
C PRO A 178 -21.52 36.30 9.78
N GLU A 179 -21.89 36.64 8.55
CA GLU A 179 -23.11 36.17 7.87
C GLU A 179 -23.09 34.66 7.58
N GLN A 180 -21.90 34.05 7.51
CA GLN A 180 -21.65 32.64 7.19
C GLN A 180 -21.01 31.87 8.36
N ALA A 181 -20.82 32.53 9.51
CA ALA A 181 -20.13 31.99 10.68
C ALA A 181 -20.81 30.76 11.31
N ALA A 182 -22.10 30.53 11.02
CA ALA A 182 -22.85 29.38 11.49
C ALA A 182 -22.28 28.04 10.97
N GLU A 183 -21.60 28.04 9.81
CA GLU A 183 -21.08 26.82 9.16
C GLU A 183 -19.54 26.81 9.10
N THR A 184 -18.90 27.20 10.20
CA THR A 184 -17.43 27.20 10.25
C THR A 184 -16.91 25.76 10.18
N LEU A 185 -16.10 25.44 9.19
CA LEU A 185 -15.48 24.11 9.07
C LEU A 185 -14.40 23.92 10.13
N VAL A 186 -14.32 22.71 10.68
CA VAL A 186 -13.36 22.29 11.69
C VAL A 186 -12.75 20.94 11.32
N ALA A 187 -11.44 20.82 11.44
CA ALA A 187 -10.69 19.59 11.31
C ALA A 187 -9.74 19.44 12.50
N VAL A 188 -9.68 18.23 13.07
CA VAL A 188 -8.82 17.90 14.21
C VAL A 188 -7.85 16.83 13.74
N ILE A 189 -6.55 17.10 13.85
CA ILE A 189 -5.49 16.32 13.20
C ILE A 189 -4.41 16.00 14.24
N SER A 190 -4.03 14.74 14.34
CA SER A 190 -2.90 14.32 15.18
C SER A 190 -1.58 14.87 14.62
N ARG A 191 -0.81 15.60 15.43
CA ARG A 191 0.53 16.08 15.07
C ARG A 191 1.49 14.91 14.81
N THR A 192 1.38 13.85 15.59
CA THR A 192 2.35 12.75 15.62
C THR A 192 2.29 11.90 14.36
N ASP A 193 1.09 11.48 13.96
CA ASP A 193 0.89 10.48 12.90
C ASP A 193 -0.05 10.94 11.77
N GLY A 194 -0.53 12.19 11.82
CA GLY A 194 -1.35 12.77 10.77
C GLY A 194 -2.79 12.23 10.69
N ARG A 195 -3.21 11.37 11.63
CA ARG A 195 -4.59 10.86 11.65
C ARG A 195 -5.60 11.99 11.81
N ILE A 196 -6.65 11.95 11.00
CA ILE A 196 -7.80 12.83 11.11
C ILE A 196 -8.69 12.32 12.25
N LEU A 197 -8.72 13.04 13.36
CA LEU A 197 -9.47 12.68 14.56
C LEU A 197 -10.94 13.10 14.46
N LYS A 198 -11.21 14.23 13.80
CA LYS A 198 -12.56 14.76 13.59
C LYS A 198 -12.59 15.70 12.39
N VAL A 199 -13.70 15.69 11.65
CA VAL A 199 -14.04 16.65 10.60
C VAL A 199 -15.50 17.03 10.74
N GLY A 200 -15.85 18.30 10.58
CA GLY A 200 -17.24 18.74 10.61
C GLY A 200 -17.38 20.26 10.60
N THR A 201 -18.55 20.75 11.04
CA THR A 201 -18.82 22.18 11.24
C THR A 201 -18.93 22.53 12.73
N SER A 202 -18.76 23.81 13.09
CA SER A 202 -18.86 24.33 14.46
C SER A 202 -20.22 24.14 15.13
N VAL A 203 -21.27 23.81 14.36
CA VAL A 203 -22.61 23.43 14.87
C VAL A 203 -22.55 22.13 15.69
N PHE A 204 -21.51 21.31 15.52
CA PHE A 204 -21.26 20.10 16.31
C PHE A 204 -20.65 20.42 17.69
N ARG A 205 -21.34 21.24 18.49
CA ARG A 205 -21.04 21.49 19.92
C ARG A 205 -21.97 20.64 20.81
N ARG A 206 -21.63 19.36 20.96
CA ARG A 206 -21.97 18.43 22.07
C ARG A 206 -20.95 17.29 21.95
N GLU A 207 -20.13 16.88 22.91
CA GLU A 207 -19.85 17.16 24.33
C GLU A 207 -18.38 16.76 24.53
N PHE A 208 -17.62 17.49 25.35
CA PHE A 208 -16.50 16.90 26.09
C PHE A 208 -16.93 16.94 27.56
N PRO A 209 -17.32 15.81 28.18
CA PRO A 209 -17.38 15.78 29.63
C PRO A 209 -15.94 15.78 30.13
N GLY A 210 -15.62 16.74 31.00
CA GLY A 210 -14.36 16.78 31.72
C GLY A 210 -14.15 15.45 32.43
N GLN A 211 -13.09 14.74 32.06
CA GLN A 211 -12.60 13.60 32.82
C GLN A 211 -11.73 14.17 33.94
N GLN A 212 -12.35 14.46 35.08
CA GLN A 212 -11.67 14.43 36.36
C GLN A 212 -11.22 12.98 36.59
N LEU A 213 -9.91 12.77 36.66
CA LEU A 213 -9.32 11.53 37.15
C LEU A 213 -9.42 11.52 38.69
N PRO A 214 -9.88 10.41 39.32
CA PRO A 214 -9.36 9.99 40.61
C PRO A 214 -7.94 9.43 40.47
#